data_AF-A0A917DQF6-F1
#
_entry.id   AF-A0A917DQF6-F1
#
_cell.length_a   1.000
_cell.length_b   1.000
_cell.length_c   1.000
_cell.angle_alpha   90.00
_cell.angle_beta   90.00
_cell.angle_gamma   90.00
#
_symmetry.space_group_name_H-M   'P 1'
#
loop_
_entity.id
_entity.type
_entity.pdbx_description
1 polymer ?
#
loop_
_entity_poly.entity_id
_entity_poly.type
_entity_poly.pdbx_seq_one_letter_code
_entity_poly.pdbx_strand_id
1 'polypeptide(L)'
;MIKRILSILSLALFILASFAILYSIVFPFKAGDPLQGIGYILVIVTSPVGLLAAASALSRRNKIALMAFIGHSTLLLLLFLYMTVGYLIFGV
;
A
#
# COMPACT_ATOMS: atom_id res chain seq x y z
N MET A 1 2.32 -18.00 -17.41
CA MET A 1 3.50 -17.09 -17.25
C MET A 1 3.09 -15.70 -16.77
N ILE A 2 2.22 -14.99 -17.49
CA ILE A 2 1.73 -13.63 -17.13
C ILE A 2 1.22 -13.51 -15.68
N LYS A 3 0.36 -14.43 -15.22
CA LYS A 3 -0.17 -14.40 -13.84
C LYS A 3 0.94 -14.43 -12.77
N ARG A 4 2.01 -15.18 -13.01
CA ARG A 4 3.16 -15.27 -12.08
C ARG A 4 3.92 -13.94 -12.04
N ILE A 5 4.16 -13.33 -13.20
CA ILE A 5 4.80 -12.01 -13.30
C ILE A 5 3.97 -10.96 -12.56
N LEU A 6 2.65 -10.92 -12.80
CA LEU A 6 1.74 -9.99 -12.13
C LEU A 6 1.73 -10.17 -10.61
N SER A 7 1.84 -11.42 -10.12
CA SER A 7 1.89 -11.69 -8.67
C SER A 7 3.18 -11.19 -8.05
N ILE A 8 4.32 -11.39 -8.72
CA ILE A 8 5.63 -10.92 -8.26
C ILE A 8 5.68 -9.39 -8.29
N LEU A 9 5.18 -8.78 -9.37
CA LEU A 9 5.08 -7.32 -9.47
C LEU A 9 4.19 -6.75 -8.36
N SER A 10 3.03 -7.33 -8.13
CA SER A 10 2.13 -6.91 -7.05
C SER A 10 2.79 -7.01 -5.67
N LEU A 11 3.51 -8.11 -5.40
CA LEU A 11 4.26 -8.28 -4.16
C LEU A 11 5.39 -7.25 -4.03
N ALA A 12 6.11 -6.95 -5.10
CA ALA A 12 7.16 -5.93 -5.08
C ALA A 12 6.60 -4.54 -4.78
N LEU A 13 5.47 -4.18 -5.38
CA LEU A 13 4.76 -2.93 -5.08
C LEU A 13 4.27 -2.90 -3.62
N PHE A 14 3.77 -4.03 -3.11
CA PHE A 14 3.36 -4.14 -1.70
C PHE A 14 4.53 -3.89 -0.75
N ILE A 15 5.68 -4.50 -1.02
CA ILE A 15 6.89 -4.33 -0.21
C ILE A 15 7.32 -2.85 -0.23
N LEU A 16 7.38 -2.24 -1.41
CA LEU A 16 7.75 -0.84 -1.57
C LEU A 16 6.82 0.11 -0.77
N ALA A 17 5.50 -0.07 -0.92
CA ALA A 17 4.51 0.72 -0.18
C ALA A 17 4.63 0.50 1.33
N SER A 18 4.87 -0.74 1.77
CA SER A 18 5.06 -1.08 3.18
C SER A 18 6.29 -0.38 3.77
N PHE A 19 7.40 -0.33 3.03
CA PHE A 19 8.58 0.41 3.47
C PHE A 19 8.31 1.91 3.64
N ALA A 20 7.57 2.53 2.72
CA ALA A 20 7.22 3.94 2.85
C ALA A 20 6.34 4.23 4.07
N ILE A 21 5.37 3.37 4.36
CA ILE A 21 4.55 3.50 5.58
C ILE A 21 5.39 3.27 6.84
N LEU A 22 6.16 2.19 6.89
CA LEU A 22 7.00 1.89 8.05
C LEU A 22 7.99 3.01 8.33
N TYR A 23 8.62 3.55 7.29
CA TYR A 23 9.49 4.71 7.42
C TYR A 23 8.75 5.91 8.01
N SER A 24 7.53 6.21 7.53
CA SER A 24 6.72 7.33 8.01
C SER A 24 6.25 7.16 9.47
N ILE A 25 6.10 5.91 9.95
CA ILE A 25 5.76 5.61 11.34
C ILE A 25 6.99 5.75 12.25
N VAL A 26 8.14 5.25 11.81
CA VAL A 26 9.39 5.27 12.59
C VAL A 26 9.99 6.67 12.64
N PHE A 27 9.87 7.43 11.55
CA PHE A 27 10.34 8.80 11.42
C PHE A 27 9.14 9.71 11.12
N PRO A 28 8.34 10.04 12.16
CA PRO A 28 7.15 10.85 11.98
C PRO A 28 7.54 12.22 11.44
N PHE A 29 7.10 12.50 10.22
CA PHE A 29 7.27 13.81 9.61
C PHE A 29 6.42 14.86 10.33
N LYS A 30 6.88 16.12 10.28
CA LYS A 30 6.03 17.24 10.67
C LYS A 30 4.82 17.29 9.74
N ALA A 31 3.64 17.61 10.27
CA ALA A 31 2.46 17.78 9.44
C ALA A 31 2.73 18.82 8.34
N GLY A 32 2.45 18.44 7.09
CA GLY A 32 2.71 19.29 5.91
C GLY A 32 4.12 19.17 5.32
N ASP A 33 4.97 18.28 5.83
CA ASP A 33 6.27 18.00 5.24
C ASP A 33 6.11 17.37 3.83
N PRO A 34 6.78 17.90 2.79
CA PRO A 34 6.72 17.34 1.44
C PRO A 34 7.09 15.85 1.36
N LEU A 35 8.01 15.38 2.20
CA LEU A 35 8.44 13.97 2.22
C LEU A 35 7.32 13.05 2.72
N GLN A 36 6.49 13.54 3.63
CA GLN A 36 5.28 12.85 4.08
C GLN A 36 4.29 12.67 2.90
N GLY A 37 4.09 13.75 2.13
CA GLY A 37 3.24 13.74 0.94
C GLY A 37 3.71 12.75 -0.13
N ILE A 38 5.03 12.69 -0.38
CA ILE A 38 5.63 11.73 -1.32
C ILE A 38 5.36 10.29 -0.88
N GLY A 39 5.52 9.99 0.42
CA GLY A 39 5.21 8.68 1.00
C GLY A 39 3.75 8.27 0.77
N TYR A 40 2.80 9.18 0.99
CA TYR A 40 1.39 8.91 0.73
C TYR A 40 1.06 8.75 -0.75
N ILE A 41 1.59 9.60 -1.61
CA ILE A 41 1.39 9.49 -3.07
C ILE A 41 1.89 8.13 -3.55
N LEU A 42 3.05 7.67 -3.05
CA LEU A 42 3.58 6.36 -3.39
C LEU A 42 2.59 5.26 -3.03
N VAL A 43 2.02 5.27 -1.82
CA VAL A 43 1.03 4.25 -1.39
C VAL A 43 -0.26 4.36 -2.21
N ILE A 44 -0.80 5.58 -2.39
CA ILE A 44 -2.04 5.83 -3.13
C ILE A 44 -1.95 5.38 -4.59
N VAL A 45 -0.78 5.47 -5.21
CA VAL A 45 -0.58 5.03 -6.60
C VAL A 45 -0.23 3.55 -6.66
N THR A 46 0.74 3.10 -5.87
CA THR A 46 1.26 1.72 -5.97
C THR A 46 0.30 0.68 -5.43
N SER A 47 -0.48 0.98 -4.39
CA SER A 47 -1.40 0.00 -3.79
C SER A 47 -2.58 -0.36 -4.67
N PRO A 48 -3.30 0.57 -5.34
CA PRO A 48 -4.34 0.22 -6.30
C PRO A 48 -3.81 -0.56 -7.51
N VAL A 49 -2.66 -0.14 -8.06
CA VAL A 49 -2.02 -0.84 -9.18
C VAL A 49 -1.61 -2.26 -8.77
N GLY A 50 -1.00 -2.40 -7.60
CA GLY A 50 -0.63 -3.68 -7.01
C GLY A 50 -1.84 -4.57 -6.72
N LEU A 51 -2.94 -4.00 -6.21
CA LEU A 51 -4.19 -4.70 -5.95
C LEU A 51 -4.80 -5.24 -7.25
N LEU A 52 -4.86 -4.43 -8.30
CA LEU A 52 -5.37 -4.85 -9.62
C LEU A 52 -4.50 -5.95 -10.23
N ALA A 53 -3.18 -5.85 -10.10
CA ALA A 53 -2.24 -6.88 -10.55
C ALA A 53 -2.42 -8.19 -9.76
N ALA A 54 -2.62 -8.12 -8.44
CA ALA A 54 -2.92 -9.28 -7.60
C ALA A 54 -4.27 -9.91 -7.97
N ALA A 55 -5.32 -9.11 -8.10
CA ALA A 55 -6.66 -9.56 -8.48
C ALA A 55 -6.66 -10.27 -9.83
N SER A 56 -5.96 -9.72 -10.82
CA SER A 56 -5.80 -10.30 -12.16
C SER A 56 -5.03 -11.64 -12.15
N ALA A 57 -4.20 -11.85 -11.12
CA ALA A 57 -3.43 -13.07 -10.93
C ALA A 57 -4.03 -14.04 -9.88
N LEU A 58 -5.16 -13.68 -9.28
CA LEU A 58 -5.74 -14.39 -8.15
C LEU A 58 -6.28 -15.76 -8.59
N SER A 59 -5.87 -16.80 -7.88
CA SER A 59 -6.39 -18.15 -8.03
C SER A 59 -6.12 -18.95 -6.76
N ARG A 60 -6.90 -20.01 -6.49
CA ARG A 60 -6.70 -20.87 -5.30
C ARG A 60 -5.28 -21.44 -5.18
N ARG A 61 -4.57 -21.61 -6.30
CA ARG A 61 -3.19 -22.15 -6.31
C ARG A 61 -2.11 -21.07 -6.18
N ASN A 62 -2.45 -19.78 -6.32
CA ASN A 62 -1.50 -18.69 -6.35
C ASN A 62 -1.48 -17.91 -5.03
N LYS A 63 -0.79 -18.47 -4.03
CA LYS A 63 -0.67 -17.90 -2.68
C LYS A 63 -0.02 -16.51 -2.68
N ILE A 64 0.90 -16.24 -3.61
CA ILE A 64 1.59 -14.94 -3.72
C ILE A 64 0.59 -13.85 -4.09
N ALA A 65 -0.26 -14.09 -5.10
CA ALA A 65 -1.31 -13.15 -5.47
C ALA A 65 -2.27 -12.89 -4.31
N LEU A 66 -2.65 -13.94 -3.57
CA LEU A 66 -3.52 -13.80 -2.40
C LEU A 66 -2.88 -12.96 -1.29
N MET A 67 -1.62 -13.23 -0.94
CA MET A 67 -0.89 -12.45 0.07
C MET A 67 -0.74 -11.00 -0.34
N ALA A 68 -0.38 -10.74 -1.60
CA ALA A 68 -0.26 -9.38 -2.11
C ALA A 68 -1.62 -8.65 -2.13
N PHE A 69 -2.71 -9.34 -2.49
CA PHE A 69 -4.06 -8.78 -2.46
C PHE A 69 -4.48 -8.37 -1.05
N ILE A 70 -4.31 -9.28 -0.08
CA ILE A 70 -4.60 -9.00 1.34
C ILE A 70 -3.72 -7.87 1.83
N GLY A 71 -2.41 -7.91 1.54
CA GLY A 71 -1.45 -6.90 1.93
C GLY A 71 -1.83 -5.50 1.45
N HIS A 72 -2.10 -5.34 0.15
CA HIS A 72 -2.54 -4.05 -0.42
C HIS A 72 -3.87 -3.58 0.16
N SER A 73 -4.83 -4.49 0.38
CA SER A 73 -6.13 -4.15 1.00
C SER A 73 -5.94 -3.62 2.42
N THR A 74 -5.11 -4.28 3.22
CA THR A 74 -4.77 -3.86 4.58
C THR A 74 -4.01 -2.53 4.57
N LEU A 75 -3.08 -2.33 3.63
CA LEU A 75 -2.32 -1.09 3.47
C LEU A 75 -3.24 0.10 3.18
N LEU A 76 -4.19 -0.07 2.25
CA LEU A 76 -5.18 0.94 1.91
C LEU A 76 -6.12 1.23 3.09
N LEU A 77 -6.57 0.20 3.80
CA LEU A 77 -7.37 0.36 5.00
C LEU A 77 -6.61 1.14 6.08
N LEU A 78 -5.34 0.79 6.31
CA LEU A 78 -4.49 1.47 7.28
C LEU A 78 -4.26 2.93 6.89
N LEU A 79 -4.00 3.21 5.61
CA LEU A 79 -3.88 4.57 5.11
C LEU A 79 -5.19 5.35 5.29
N PHE A 80 -6.33 4.75 4.96
CA PHE A 80 -7.65 5.37 5.15
C PHE A 80 -7.90 5.68 6.63
N LEU A 81 -7.65 4.72 7.52
CA LEU A 81 -7.77 4.93 8.97
C LEU A 81 -6.81 6.00 9.47
N TYR A 82 -5.56 5.99 9.01
CA TYR A 82 -4.57 6.99 9.38
C TYR A 82 -5.00 8.40 8.97
N MET A 83 -5.48 8.56 7.73
CA MET A 83 -5.99 9.84 7.24
C MET A 83 -7.26 10.27 7.97
N THR A 84 -8.19 9.35 8.24
CA THR A 84 -9.44 9.63 8.96
C THR A 84 -9.18 10.01 10.42
N VAL A 85 -8.27 9.31 11.09
CA VAL A 85 -7.83 9.64 12.46
C VAL A 85 -7.09 10.98 12.46
N GLY A 86 -6.24 11.23 11.45
CA GLY A 86 -5.62 12.53 11.24
C GLY A 86 -6.66 13.65 11.15
N TYR A 87 -7.67 13.48 10.29
CA TYR A 87 -8.79 14.40 10.13
C TYR A 87 -9.58 14.60 11.43
N LEU A 88 -9.97 13.52 12.11
CA LEU A 88 -10.80 13.57 13.31
C LEU A 88 -10.09 14.18 14.53
N ILE A 89 -8.78 13.93 14.69
CA ILE A 89 -8.01 14.42 15.83
C ILE A 89 -7.51 15.85 15.59
N PHE A 90 -7.03 16.14 14.37
CA PHE A 90 -6.40 17.42 14.06
C PHE A 90 -7.33 18.41 13.35
N GLY A 91 -8.54 18.00 12.96
CA GLY A 91 -9.58 18.88 12.42
C GLY A 91 -9.26 19.50 11.06
N VAL A 92 -8.30 18.93 10.32
CA VAL A 92 -7.89 19.38 8.98
C VAL A 92 -8.49 18.46 7.92
#